data_AF-D8PFB3-F1
#
_entry.id   AF-D8PFB3-F1
#
_cell.length_a   1.000
_cell.length_b   1.000
_cell.length_c   1.000
_cell.angle_alpha   90.00
_cell.angle_beta   90.00
_cell.angle_gamma   90.00
#
_symmetry.space_group_name_H-M   'P 1'
#
loop_
_entity.id
_entity.type
_entity.pdbx_description
1 polymer ?
#
loop_
_entity_poly.entity_id
_entity_poly.type
_entity_poly.pdbx_seq_one_letter_code
_entity_poly.pdbx_strand_id
1 'polypeptide(L)' 'MPLEVVSFQLISRILDVTDRLGLNREWVEIPLSPESPGQVRKLPNGKLEIIVDADQPFEDWLGTLEQQIRRTQAT' A
#
# COMPACT_ATOMS: atom_id res chain seq x y z
N MET A 1 14.56 8.23 9.12
CA MET A 1 15.19 6.89 9.07
C MET A 1 14.39 6.10 8.06
N PRO A 2 15.06 5.39 7.14
CA PRO A 2 14.33 4.62 6.13
C PRO A 2 13.54 3.50 6.78
N LEU A 3 12.38 3.17 6.23
CA LEU A 3 11.58 2.05 6.71
C LEU A 3 12.30 0.75 6.29
N GLU A 4 12.78 -0.04 7.24
CA GLU A 4 13.52 -1.28 6.93
C GLU A 4 12.60 -2.50 6.81
N VAL A 5 11.47 -2.50 7.51
CA VAL A 5 10.49 -3.58 7.48
C VAL A 5 9.08 -3.06 7.70
N VAL A 6 8.13 -3.58 6.92
CA VAL A 6 6.72 -3.31 7.12
C VAL A 6 6.20 -4.20 8.24
N SER A 7 5.99 -3.62 9.42
CA SER A 7 5.46 -4.36 10.58
C SER A 7 3.96 -4.61 10.45
N PHE A 8 3.45 -5.58 11.22
CA PHE A 8 2.01 -5.90 11.24
C PHE A 8 1.12 -4.68 11.57
N GLN A 9 1.60 -3.76 12.42
CA GLN A 9 0.87 -2.53 12.73
C GLN A 9 0.71 -1.63 11.50
N LEU A 10 1.75 -1.50 10.68
CA LEU A 10 1.70 -0.74 9.43
C LEU A 10 0.78 -1.42 8.40
N ILE A 11 0.86 -2.74 8.28
CA ILE A 11 -0.04 -3.53 7.44
C ILE A 11 -1.50 -3.28 7.85
N SER A 12 -1.81 -3.33 9.15
CA SER A 12 -3.17 -3.06 9.63
C SER A 12 -3.67 -1.67 9.26
N ARG A 13 -2.79 -0.66 9.23
CA ARG A 13 -3.12 0.72 8.83
C ARG A 13 -3.38 0.83 7.33
N ILE A 14 -2.58 0.15 6.51
CA ILE A 14 -2.79 0.05 5.06
C ILE A 14 -4.13 -0.64 4.78
N LEU A 15 -4.40 -1.75 5.47
CA LEU A 15 -5.63 -2.49 5.32
C LEU A 15 -6.87 -1.66 5.70
N ASP A 16 -6.80 -0.85 6.76
CA ASP A 16 -7.88 0.08 7.14
C ASP A 16 -8.21 1.05 6.00
N VAL A 17 -7.19 1.62 5.34
CA VAL A 17 -7.39 2.51 4.18
C VAL A 17 -8.04 1.75 3.02
N THR A 18 -7.58 0.54 2.71
CA THR A 18 -8.17 -0.28 1.63
C THR A 18 -9.60 -0.70 1.92
N ASP A 19 -9.91 -1.01 3.18
CA ASP A 19 -11.23 -1.41 3.67
C ASP A 19 -12.25 -0.28 3.52
N ARG A 20 -11.84 0.96 3.84
CA ARG A 20 -12.64 2.17 3.63
C ARG A 20 -12.95 2.46 2.16
N LEU A 21 -12.12 1.95 1.24
CA LEU A 21 -12.37 2.02 -0.19
C LEU A 21 -13.26 0.87 -0.72
N GLY A 22 -13.66 -0.05 0.16
CA GLY A 22 -14.44 -1.24 -0.20
C GLY A 22 -13.62 -2.33 -0.90
N LEU A 23 -12.29 -2.29 -0.78
CA LEU A 23 -11.43 -3.35 -1.32
C LEU A 23 -11.41 -4.55 -0.38
N ASN A 24 -11.58 -5.75 -0.94
CA ASN A 24 -11.41 -6.98 -0.17
C ASN A 24 -9.93 -7.16 0.20
N ARG A 25 -9.64 -7.40 1.48
CA ARG A 25 -8.30 -7.62 2.03
C ARG A 25 -7.58 -8.80 1.37
N GLU A 26 -8.32 -9.78 0.86
CA GLU A 26 -7.78 -10.94 0.13
C GLU A 26 -7.19 -10.56 -1.23
N TRP A 27 -7.57 -9.39 -1.74
CA TRP A 27 -7.12 -8.85 -3.02
C TRP A 27 -6.00 -7.85 -2.85
N VAL A 28 -5.47 -7.68 -1.63
CA VAL A 28 -4.37 -6.75 -1.35
C VAL A 28 -3.14 -7.55 -0.94
N GLU A 29 -2.02 -7.32 -1.64
CA GLU A 29 -0.71 -7.89 -1.32
C GLU A 29 0.20 -6.78 -0.81
N ILE A 30 0.75 -6.96 0.39
CA ILE A 30 1.64 -5.98 1.03
C ILE A 30 2.94 -6.71 1.36
N PRO A 31 4.02 -6.52 0.59
CA PRO A 31 5.32 -7.11 0.91
C PRO A 31 5.85 -6.54 2.23
N LEU A 32 6.53 -7.40 3.00
CA LEU A 32 7.21 -6.99 4.23
C LEU A 32 8.44 -6.11 3.96
N SER A 33 8.95 -6.18 2.73
CA SER A 33 10.06 -5.38 2.23
C SER A 33 9.52 -4.11 1.58
N PRO A 34 9.75 -2.92 2.15
CA PRO A 34 9.43 -1.66 1.48
C PRO A 34 10.43 -1.40 0.33
N GLU A 35 10.04 -0.57 -0.63
CA GLU A 35 10.90 -0.13 -1.74
C GLU A 35 10.91 1.39 -1.84
N SER A 36 11.87 1.95 -2.59
CA SER A 36 11.90 3.38 -2.89
C SER A 36 12.08 3.60 -4.40
N PRO A 37 11.08 4.19 -5.10
CA PRO A 37 9.82 4.71 -4.56
C PRO A 37 8.79 3.62 -4.26
N GLY A 38 7.94 3.88 -3.26
CA GLY A 38 6.76 3.07 -2.96
C GLY A 38 5.71 3.19 -4.06
N GLN A 39 4.99 2.11 -4.34
CA GLN A 39 4.13 1.99 -5.52
C GLN A 39 2.86 1.19 -5.23
N VAL A 40 1.78 1.55 -5.91
CA VAL A 40 0.52 0.79 -5.93
C VAL A 40 0.27 0.31 -7.34
N ARG A 41 0.32 -1.01 -7.56
CA ARG A 41 0.12 -1.62 -8.88
C ARG A 41 -0.93 -2.71 -8.85
N LYS A 42 -1.63 -2.89 -9.96
CA LYS A 42 -2.54 -4.03 -10.14
C LYS A 42 -1.74 -5.19 -10.73
N LEU A 43 -1.80 -6.33 -10.06
CA LEU A 43 -1.14 -7.57 -10.48
C LEU A 43 -1.98 -8.28 -11.56
N PRO A 44 -1.34 -9.12 -12.40
CA PRO A 44 -2.02 -9.87 -13.46
C PRO A 44 -3.03 -10.90 -12.92
N ASN A 45 -2.92 -11.28 -11.64
CA ASN A 45 -3.89 -12.14 -10.94
C ASN A 45 -5.16 -11.38 -10.50
N GLY A 46 -5.24 -10.07 -10.76
CA GLY A 46 -6.36 -9.21 -10.36
C GLY A 46 -6.24 -8.57 -8.97
N LYS A 47 -5.19 -8.90 -8.22
CA LYS A 47 -4.91 -8.31 -6.90
C LYS A 47 -4.22 -6.95 -7.03
N LEU A 48 -4.19 -6.21 -5.93
CA LEU A 48 -3.52 -4.94 -5.78
C LEU A 48 -2.30 -5.12 -4.89
N GLU A 49 -1.12 -4.86 -5.44
CA GLU A 49 0.12 -4.83 -4.68
C GLU A 49 0.40 -3.41 -4.20
N ILE A 50 0.65 -3.27 -2.89
CA ILE A 50 0.90 -2.01 -2.22
C ILE A 50 2.27 -2.05 -1.57
N ILE A 51 3.24 -1.38 -2.18
CA ILE A 51 4.62 -1.28 -1.71
C ILE A 51 4.80 0.04 -0.97
N VAL A 52 5.20 -0.05 0.30
CA VAL A 52 5.47 1.11 1.15
C VAL A 52 6.75 1.80 0.70
N ASP A 53 6.74 3.13 0.68
CA ASP A 53 7.93 3.91 0.38
C ASP A 53 8.89 3.94 1.57
N ALA A 54 10.14 3.49 1.36
CA ALA A 54 11.16 3.48 2.40
C ALA A 54 11.84 4.85 2.61
N ASP A 55 11.74 5.80 1.66
CA ASP A 55 12.49 7.07 1.67
C ASP A 55 11.74 8.17 2.44
N GLN A 56 10.41 8.06 2.53
CA GLN A 56 9.55 9.03 3.21
C GLN A 56 8.85 8.44 4.45
N PRO A 57 8.40 9.28 5.40
CA PRO A 57 7.66 8.81 6.57
C PRO A 57 6.39 8.06 6.18
N PHE A 58 6.11 6.97 6.90
CA PHE A 58 4.95 6.12 6.63
C PHE A 58 3.62 6.89 6.66
N GLU A 59 3.45 7.83 7.59
CA GLU A 59 2.21 8.60 7.70
C GLU A 59 1.98 9.51 6.49
N ASP A 60 3.03 10.17 6.01
CA ASP A 60 2.99 10.98 4.78
C ASP A 60 2.66 10.10 3.57
N TRP A 61 3.32 8.94 3.45
CA TRP A 61 3.04 7.98 2.39
C TRP A 61 1.60 7.45 2.44
N LEU A 62 1.14 7.05 3.63
CA LEU A 62 -0.21 6.51 3.85
C LEU A 62 -1.29 7.54 3.47
N GLY A 63 -1.05 8.83 3.72
CA GLY A 63 -1.94 9.90 3.30
C GLY A 63 -2.12 9.98 1.77
N THR A 64 -1.14 9.53 0.99
CA THR A 64 -1.23 9.47 -0.48
C THR A 64 -1.81 8.17 -1.02
N LEU A 65 -1.83 7.10 -0.21
CA LEU A 65 -2.20 5.75 -0.63
C LEU A 65 -3.58 5.70 -1.28
N GLU A 66 -4.58 6.34 -0.67
CA GLU A 66 -5.96 6.32 -1.17
C GLU A 66 -6.05 6.84 -2.62
N GLN A 67 -5.35 7.94 -2.90
CA GLN A 67 -5.31 8.55 -4.23
C GLN A 67 -4.59 7.65 -5.25
N GLN A 68 -3.50 6.99 -4.83
CA GLN A 68 -2.78 6.04 -5.68
C GLN A 68 -3.66 4.85 -6.05
N ILE A 69 -4.35 4.25 -5.07
CA ILE A 69 -5.29 3.14 -5.29
C ILE A 69 -6.37 3.55 -6.29
N ARG A 70 -7.03 4.69 -6.07
CA ARG A 70 -8.10 5.18 -6.97
C ARG A 70 -7.60 5.36 -8.41
N ARG A 71 -6.39 5.89 -8.60
CA ARG A 71 -5.76 6.04 -9.92
C ARG A 71 -5.51 4.69 -10.60
N THR A 72 -5.00 3.73 -9.84
CA THR A 72 -4.71 2.37 -10.35
C THR A 72 -6.00 1.59 -10.68
N GLN A 73 -7.10 1.85 -9.98
CA GLN A 73 -8.40 1.24 -10.28
C GLN A 73 -9.14 1.91 -11.45
N ALA A 74 -8.85 3.18 -11.73
CA ALA A 74 -9.47 3.95 -12.81
C ALA A 74 -8.84 3.72 -14.20
N THR A 75 -7.77 2.92 -14.28
CA THR A 75 -7.04 2.56 -15.50
C THR A 75 -7.35 1.12 -15.91
#